data_AF-A0A7K2XE02-F1
#
_entry.id   AF-A0A7K2XE02-F1
#
_cell.length_a   1.000
_cell.length_b   1.000
_cell.length_c   1.000
_cell.angle_alpha   90.00
_cell.angle_beta   90.00
_cell.angle_gamma   90.00
#
_symmetry.space_group_name_H-M   'P 1'
#
loop_
_entity.id
_entity.type
_entity.pdbx_description
1 polymer ?
#
loop_
_entity_poly.entity_id
_entity_poly.type
_entity_poly.pdbx_seq_one_letter_code
_entity_poly.pdbx_strand_id
1 'polypeptide(L)'
;MAVPTLTAGDRRALPAFTSTASLALWDPQARPVAVPLHQALQALAHEKADTLVLDLAGPVPYQVTGPALLALAEGRADVDPLADPAVREAVRAAVAAEPAVLRAHLGPGAADGTLALVLAGDASPAETAQRVARALAADATLRARLVRGLDLALLPASATPPGEPFYVRNV
;
A
#
# COMPACT_ATOMS: atom_id res chain seq x y z
N MET A 1 -15.25 -1.41 27.39
CA MET A 1 -15.83 -2.62 26.77
C MET A 1 -14.66 -3.51 26.39
N ALA A 2 -14.65 -4.78 26.82
CA ALA A 2 -13.60 -5.72 26.42
C ALA A 2 -13.97 -6.33 25.05
N VAL A 3 -13.08 -6.23 24.07
CA VAL A 3 -13.23 -6.90 22.78
C VAL A 3 -12.45 -8.22 22.85
N PRO A 4 -13.05 -9.36 22.46
CA PRO A 4 -12.32 -10.61 22.39
C PRO A 4 -11.05 -10.41 21.53
N THR A 5 -9.89 -10.74 22.09
CA THR A 5 -8.63 -10.72 21.35
C THR A 5 -8.13 -12.13 21.17
N LEU A 6 -7.91 -12.52 19.93
CA LEU A 6 -7.24 -13.77 19.56
C LEU A 6 -5.73 -13.55 19.67
N THR A 7 -5.02 -14.53 20.22
CA THR A 7 -3.56 -14.51 20.35
C THR A 7 -2.98 -15.78 19.72
N ALA A 8 -2.00 -15.62 18.83
CA ALA A 8 -1.25 -16.72 18.23
C ALA A 8 0.23 -16.34 18.16
N GLY A 9 1.04 -16.88 19.10
CA GLY A 9 2.42 -16.44 19.28
C GLY A 9 2.50 -14.97 19.68
N ASP A 10 3.26 -14.19 18.92
CA ASP A 10 3.42 -12.74 19.07
C ASP A 10 2.30 -11.93 18.39
N ARG A 11 1.43 -12.60 17.62
CA ARG A 11 0.36 -11.93 16.86
C ARG A 11 -0.93 -11.82 17.65
N ARG A 12 -1.58 -10.67 17.51
CA ARG A 12 -2.90 -10.37 18.08
C ARG A 12 -3.88 -10.05 16.96
N ALA A 13 -5.08 -10.58 17.06
CA ALA A 13 -6.15 -10.33 16.10
C ALA A 13 -7.49 -10.10 16.78
N LEU A 14 -8.36 -9.32 16.16
CA LEU A 14 -9.75 -9.16 16.62
C LEU A 14 -10.69 -9.94 15.70
N PRO A 15 -11.65 -10.71 16.24
CA PRO A 15 -12.70 -11.30 15.43
C PRO A 15 -13.74 -10.24 15.09
N ALA A 16 -14.20 -10.24 13.85
CA ALA A 16 -15.39 -9.52 13.42
C ALA A 16 -16.27 -10.46 12.59
N PHE A 17 -17.57 -10.19 12.59
CA PHE A 17 -18.54 -11.06 11.96
C PHE A 17 -19.41 -10.25 11.01
N THR A 18 -19.60 -10.78 9.81
CA THR A 18 -20.42 -10.14 8.78
C THR A 18 -21.92 -10.34 9.03
N SER A 19 -22.27 -11.33 9.87
CA SER A 19 -23.66 -11.62 10.25
C SER A 19 -23.74 -12.25 11.66
N THR A 20 -24.93 -12.18 12.25
CA THR A 20 -25.23 -12.88 13.52
C THR A 20 -25.21 -14.41 13.35
N ALA A 21 -25.47 -14.92 12.15
CA ALA A 21 -25.34 -16.35 11.86
C ALA A 21 -23.87 -16.79 11.93
N SER A 22 -22.96 -16.04 11.30
CA SER A 22 -21.51 -16.30 11.37
C SER A 22 -20.98 -16.20 12.81
N LEU A 23 -21.48 -15.23 13.59
CA LEU A 23 -21.16 -15.12 15.00
C LEU A 23 -21.64 -16.33 15.82
N ALA A 24 -22.87 -16.81 15.58
CA ALA A 24 -23.44 -17.95 16.29
C ALA A 24 -22.71 -19.27 15.97
N LEU A 25 -22.10 -19.39 14.79
CA LEU A 25 -21.20 -20.50 14.47
C LEU A 25 -19.94 -20.51 15.35
N TRP A 26 -19.45 -19.33 15.75
CA TRP A 26 -18.29 -19.20 16.62
C TRP A 26 -18.65 -19.32 18.10
N ASP A 27 -19.65 -18.58 18.55
CA ASP A 27 -20.15 -18.61 19.92
C ASP A 27 -21.69 -18.38 19.94
N PRO A 28 -22.49 -19.44 20.14
CA PRO A 28 -23.95 -19.34 20.22
C PRO A 28 -24.47 -18.47 21.37
N GLN A 29 -23.65 -18.17 22.38
CA GLN A 29 -24.00 -17.33 23.53
C GLN A 29 -23.55 -15.87 23.38
N ALA A 30 -22.89 -15.52 22.27
CA ALA A 30 -22.37 -14.18 22.04
C ALA A 30 -23.50 -13.13 21.96
N ARG A 31 -23.22 -11.93 22.49
CA ARG A 31 -24.10 -10.77 22.46
C ARG A 31 -23.48 -9.69 21.58
N PRO A 32 -23.84 -9.62 20.28
CA PRO A 32 -23.18 -8.72 19.34
C PRO A 32 -23.45 -7.26 19.64
N VAL A 33 -22.47 -6.42 19.32
CA VAL A 33 -22.62 -4.97 19.19
C VAL A 33 -22.27 -4.61 17.76
N ALA A 34 -23.23 -4.11 16.99
CA ALA A 34 -22.96 -3.60 15.65
C ALA A 34 -22.12 -2.32 15.77
N VAL A 35 -20.97 -2.30 15.10
CA VAL A 35 -20.08 -1.15 15.06
C VAL A 35 -19.71 -0.81 13.62
N PRO A 36 -19.57 0.47 13.25
CA PRO A 36 -18.98 0.84 11.98
C PRO A 36 -17.54 0.32 11.84
N LEU A 37 -17.10 0.07 10.61
CA LEU A 37 -15.75 -0.44 10.32
C LEU A 37 -14.65 0.42 10.96
N HIS A 38 -14.75 1.76 10.87
CA HIS A 38 -13.75 2.66 11.46
C HIS A 38 -13.59 2.45 12.97
N GLN A 39 -14.68 2.16 13.68
CA GLN A 39 -14.64 1.89 15.12
C GLN A 39 -14.01 0.52 15.41
N ALA A 40 -14.28 -0.49 14.57
CA ALA A 40 -13.60 -1.78 14.67
C ALA A 40 -12.07 -1.65 14.45
N LEU A 41 -11.65 -0.81 13.50
CA LEU A 41 -10.23 -0.54 13.24
C LEU A 41 -9.57 0.25 14.39
N GLN A 42 -10.28 1.19 15.00
CA GLN A 42 -9.80 1.85 16.21
C GLN A 42 -9.61 0.85 17.36
N ALA A 43 -10.55 -0.07 17.56
CA ALA A 43 -10.40 -1.13 18.56
C ALA A 43 -9.18 -2.02 18.27
N LEU A 44 -8.96 -2.38 17.00
CA LEU A 44 -7.80 -3.14 16.55
C LEU A 44 -6.48 -2.45 16.90
N ALA A 45 -6.39 -1.13 16.67
CA ALA A 45 -5.23 -0.32 17.05
C ALA A 45 -5.03 -0.23 18.57
N HIS A 46 -6.10 -0.03 19.35
CA HIS A 46 -6.03 0.02 20.82
C HIS A 46 -5.56 -1.30 21.43
N GLU A 47 -6.02 -2.42 20.85
CA GLU A 47 -5.60 -3.76 21.26
C GLU A 47 -4.24 -4.16 20.68
N LYS A 48 -3.53 -3.27 19.98
CA LYS A 48 -2.25 -3.57 19.32
C LYS A 48 -2.32 -4.84 18.47
N ALA A 49 -3.49 -5.07 17.86
CA ALA A 49 -3.72 -6.16 16.93
C ALA A 49 -3.35 -5.72 15.51
N ASP A 50 -2.86 -6.65 14.70
CA ASP A 50 -2.41 -6.40 13.32
C ASP A 50 -3.33 -7.05 12.27
N THR A 51 -4.42 -7.68 12.72
CA THR A 51 -5.30 -8.49 11.90
C THR A 51 -6.73 -8.39 12.39
N LEU A 52 -7.66 -8.17 11.47
CA LEU A 52 -9.09 -8.38 11.68
C LEU A 52 -9.46 -9.71 11.02
N VAL A 53 -9.96 -10.66 11.80
CA VAL A 53 -10.41 -11.95 11.26
C VAL A 53 -11.91 -11.91 11.09
N LEU A 54 -12.36 -11.98 9.84
CA LEU A 54 -13.77 -12.05 9.47
C LEU A 54 -14.26 -13.48 9.53
N ASP A 55 -15.41 -13.70 10.16
CA ASP A 55 -16.16 -14.95 10.16
C ASP A 55 -15.31 -16.18 10.50
N LEU A 56 -14.62 -16.12 11.64
CA LEU A 56 -13.64 -17.12 12.09
C LEU A 56 -14.14 -18.58 12.03
N ALA A 57 -15.43 -18.82 12.31
CA ALA A 57 -16.06 -20.14 12.29
C ALA A 57 -16.72 -20.51 10.95
N GLY A 58 -16.57 -19.67 9.92
CA GLY A 58 -16.93 -19.98 8.54
C GLY A 58 -18.25 -19.36 8.05
N PRO A 59 -18.67 -19.73 6.81
CA PRO A 59 -18.07 -20.76 5.95
C PRO A 59 -16.72 -20.38 5.32
N VAL A 60 -16.38 -19.09 5.27
CA VAL A 60 -15.11 -18.60 4.71
C VAL A 60 -14.46 -17.63 5.69
N PRO A 61 -13.53 -18.11 6.54
CA PRO A 61 -12.75 -17.21 7.38
C PRO A 61 -11.80 -16.38 6.50
N TYR A 62 -11.76 -15.07 6.73
CA TYR A 62 -10.92 -14.17 5.95
C TYR A 62 -10.11 -13.24 6.85
N GLN A 63 -8.85 -13.01 6.52
CA GLN A 63 -7.97 -12.12 7.28
C GLN A 63 -7.80 -10.80 6.53
N VAL A 64 -8.13 -9.70 7.20
CA VAL A 64 -7.76 -8.37 6.76
C VAL A 64 -6.52 -7.95 7.55
N THR A 65 -5.39 -7.79 6.85
CA THR A 65 -4.10 -7.46 7.46
C THR A 65 -3.28 -6.56 6.53
N GLY A 66 -2.17 -6.00 7.05
CA GLY A 66 -1.19 -5.25 6.27
C GLY A 66 -1.81 -4.10 5.45
N PRO A 67 -1.53 -4.00 4.14
CA PRO A 67 -2.00 -2.89 3.29
C PRO A 67 -3.52 -2.71 3.26
N ALA A 68 -4.29 -3.79 3.37
CA ALA A 68 -5.74 -3.72 3.39
C ALA A 68 -6.24 -3.02 4.66
N LEU A 69 -5.66 -3.30 5.83
CA LEU A 69 -6.01 -2.57 7.05
C LEU A 69 -5.65 -1.09 6.96
N LEU A 70 -4.48 -0.77 6.40
CA LEU A 70 -4.06 0.62 6.22
C LEU A 70 -5.03 1.37 5.30
N ALA A 71 -5.40 0.76 4.17
CA ALA A 71 -6.37 1.34 3.24
C ALA A 71 -7.72 1.60 3.92
N LEU A 72 -8.26 0.62 4.65
CA LEU A 72 -9.53 0.78 5.35
C LEU A 72 -9.47 1.82 6.47
N ALA A 73 -8.34 1.91 7.19
CA ALA A 73 -8.13 2.92 8.24
C ALA A 73 -8.14 4.35 7.68
N GLU A 74 -7.73 4.51 6.42
CA GLU A 74 -7.71 5.78 5.69
C GLU A 74 -8.99 6.02 4.88
N GLY A 75 -9.98 5.13 4.98
CA GLY A 75 -11.23 5.22 4.22
C GLY A 75 -11.08 4.95 2.72
N ARG A 76 -9.99 4.30 2.31
CA ARG A 76 -9.74 3.91 0.91
C ARG A 76 -10.38 2.55 0.61
N ALA A 77 -10.89 2.43 -0.62
CA ALA A 77 -11.45 1.18 -1.15
C ALA A 77 -10.47 0.41 -2.05
N ASP A 78 -9.35 1.02 -2.41
CA ASP A 78 -8.31 0.41 -3.24
C ASP A 78 -7.02 0.24 -2.43
N VAL A 79 -6.40 -0.93 -2.60
CA VAL A 79 -5.13 -1.31 -1.98
C VAL A 79 -3.95 -1.15 -2.93
N ASP A 80 -4.18 -0.89 -4.22
CA ASP A 80 -3.14 -0.64 -5.21
C ASP A 80 -2.38 0.67 -4.88
N PRO A 81 -1.09 0.59 -4.49
CA PRO A 81 -0.29 1.78 -4.22
C PRO A 81 -0.13 2.69 -5.45
N LEU A 82 -0.24 2.17 -6.67
CA LEU A 82 -0.09 2.96 -7.90
C LEU A 82 -1.35 3.78 -8.24
N ALA A 83 -2.50 3.39 -7.69
CA ALA A 83 -3.75 4.14 -7.75
C ALA A 83 -3.80 5.26 -6.68
N ASP A 84 -2.93 5.21 -5.68
CA ASP A 84 -2.90 6.17 -4.57
C ASP A 84 -2.36 7.54 -5.01
N PRO A 85 -3.17 8.62 -4.95
CA PRO A 85 -2.73 9.95 -5.35
C PRO A 85 -1.51 10.44 -4.58
N ALA A 86 -1.36 10.05 -3.30
CA ALA A 86 -0.24 10.47 -2.48
C ALA A 86 1.07 9.80 -2.91
N VAL A 87 1.02 8.52 -3.30
CA VAL A 87 2.16 7.80 -3.87
C VAL A 87 2.56 8.42 -5.21
N ARG A 88 1.58 8.69 -6.08
CA ARG A 88 1.83 9.31 -7.38
C ARG A 88 2.47 10.69 -7.22
N GLU A 89 1.97 11.52 -6.32
CA GLU A 89 2.56 12.85 -6.10
C GLU A 89 4.00 12.74 -5.58
N ALA A 90 4.26 11.86 -4.60
CA ALA A 90 5.60 11.67 -4.07
C ALA A 90 6.60 11.14 -5.12
N VAL A 91 6.20 10.17 -5.96
CA VAL A 91 7.04 9.70 -7.08
C VAL A 91 7.30 10.81 -8.09
N ARG A 92 6.27 11.60 -8.44
CA ARG A 92 6.41 12.73 -9.36
C ARG A 92 7.38 13.77 -8.82
N ALA A 93 7.28 14.12 -7.54
CA ALA A 93 8.18 15.07 -6.89
C ALA A 93 9.64 14.57 -6.91
N ALA A 94 9.88 13.30 -6.58
CA ALA A 94 11.21 12.70 -6.60
C ALA A 94 11.84 12.71 -8.00
N VAL A 95 11.05 12.40 -9.04
CA VAL A 95 11.51 12.45 -10.43
C VAL A 95 11.76 13.89 -10.91
N ALA A 96 10.86 14.82 -10.56
CA ALA A 96 10.99 16.22 -10.96
C ALA A 96 12.27 16.86 -10.40
N ALA A 97 12.67 16.47 -9.17
CA ALA A 97 13.87 16.93 -8.50
C ALA A 97 15.19 16.46 -9.14
N GLU A 98 15.18 15.44 -10.01
CA GLU A 98 16.37 14.94 -10.72
C GLU A 98 16.44 15.51 -12.14
N PRO A 99 17.32 16.49 -12.42
CA PRO A 99 17.37 17.19 -13.71
C PRO A 99 17.62 16.27 -14.91
N ALA A 100 18.36 15.18 -14.70
CA ALA A 100 18.70 14.21 -15.75
C ALA A 100 17.50 13.39 -16.25
N VAL A 101 16.36 13.36 -15.53
CA VAL A 101 15.17 12.64 -15.98
C VAL A 101 14.34 13.53 -16.93
N LEU A 102 14.22 13.09 -18.18
CA LEU A 102 13.43 13.75 -19.22
C LEU A 102 11.97 13.31 -19.18
N ARG A 103 11.75 12.00 -19.03
CA ARG A 103 10.42 11.38 -18.93
C ARG A 103 10.45 10.25 -17.93
N ALA A 104 9.33 9.98 -17.29
CA ALA A 104 9.16 8.76 -16.50
C ALA A 104 7.83 8.09 -16.78
N HIS A 105 7.79 6.77 -16.68
CA HIS A 105 6.59 5.95 -16.79
C HIS A 105 6.45 5.11 -15.53
N LEU A 106 5.26 5.14 -14.92
CA LEU A 106 4.95 4.40 -13.71
C LEU A 106 3.85 3.39 -14.05
N GLY A 107 4.09 2.12 -13.78
CA GLY A 107 3.15 1.05 -14.10
C GLY A 107 3.36 -0.20 -13.25
N PRO A 108 2.56 -1.24 -13.47
CA PRO A 108 2.66 -2.49 -12.73
C PRO A 108 4.02 -3.17 -12.94
N GLY A 109 4.52 -3.85 -11.92
CA GLY A 109 5.85 -4.48 -11.89
C GLY A 109 5.90 -5.71 -10.98
N ALA A 110 7.09 -6.28 -10.82
CA ALA A 110 7.30 -7.43 -9.94
C ALA A 110 7.24 -7.05 -8.45
N ALA A 111 7.73 -5.85 -8.12
CA ALA A 111 7.50 -5.17 -6.84
C ALA A 111 6.09 -4.54 -6.76
N ASP A 112 5.90 -3.43 -6.06
CA ASP A 112 4.60 -2.73 -6.06
C ASP A 112 4.36 -1.95 -7.37
N GLY A 113 5.45 -1.68 -8.12
CA GLY A 113 5.40 -1.09 -9.44
C GLY A 113 6.78 -0.99 -10.06
N THR A 114 6.82 -0.55 -11.31
CA THR A 114 8.06 -0.21 -12.02
C THR A 114 8.03 1.26 -12.41
N LEU A 115 9.09 1.98 -12.05
CA LEU A 115 9.36 3.33 -12.49
C LEU A 115 10.46 3.30 -13.56
N ALA A 116 10.04 3.46 -14.81
CA ALA A 116 10.95 3.56 -15.94
C ALA A 116 11.37 5.03 -16.15
N LEU A 117 12.67 5.29 -16.13
CA LEU A 117 13.28 6.62 -16.28
C LEU A 117 13.92 6.74 -17.66
N VAL A 118 13.48 7.72 -18.44
CA VAL A 118 14.13 8.13 -19.68
C VAL A 118 15.08 9.27 -19.36
N LEU A 119 16.38 9.02 -19.51
CA LEU A 119 17.42 9.96 -19.09
C LEU A 119 17.93 10.81 -20.25
N ALA A 120 18.47 11.98 -19.93
CA ALA A 120 19.24 12.80 -20.87
C ALA A 120 20.48 12.03 -21.37
N GLY A 121 20.91 12.29 -22.61
CA GLY A 121 21.97 11.51 -23.26
C GLY A 121 23.36 11.68 -22.65
N ASP A 122 23.59 12.75 -21.91
CA ASP A 122 24.82 13.10 -21.20
C ASP A 122 24.83 12.68 -19.73
N ALA A 123 23.70 12.18 -19.21
CA ALA A 123 23.58 11.78 -17.82
C ALA A 123 24.24 10.42 -17.54
N SER A 124 24.84 10.27 -16.36
CA SER A 124 25.28 8.97 -15.83
C SER A 124 24.05 8.16 -15.36
N PRO A 125 23.71 7.02 -15.98
CA PRO A 125 22.49 6.28 -15.61
C PRO A 125 22.54 5.75 -14.18
N ALA A 126 23.69 5.21 -13.76
CA ALA A 126 23.85 4.61 -12.44
C ALA A 126 23.74 5.66 -11.31
N GLU A 127 24.41 6.81 -11.47
CA GLU A 127 24.35 7.88 -10.47
C GLU A 127 22.96 8.50 -10.37
N THR A 128 22.31 8.70 -11.53
CA THR A 128 20.95 9.23 -11.61
C THR A 128 19.97 8.28 -10.92
N ALA A 129 20.05 6.98 -11.23
CA ALA A 129 19.23 5.97 -10.59
C ALA A 129 19.43 5.95 -9.07
N GLN A 130 20.68 6.06 -8.60
CA GLN A 130 20.99 6.05 -7.18
C GLN A 130 20.44 7.28 -6.44
N ARG A 131 20.48 8.47 -7.07
CA ARG A 131 19.88 9.69 -6.51
C ARG A 131 18.35 9.58 -6.42
N VAL A 132 17.71 9.13 -7.50
CA VAL A 132 16.25 8.90 -7.52
C VAL A 132 15.85 7.84 -6.49
N ALA A 133 16.54 6.71 -6.45
CA ALA A 133 16.28 5.65 -5.47
C ALA A 133 16.39 6.17 -4.03
N ARG A 134 17.42 6.99 -3.73
CA ARG A 134 17.60 7.59 -2.40
C ARG A 134 16.48 8.58 -2.05
N ALA A 135 16.05 9.39 -3.02
CA ALA A 135 14.93 10.31 -2.83
C ALA A 135 13.62 9.55 -2.54
N LEU A 136 13.31 8.53 -3.35
CA LEU A 136 12.13 7.68 -3.15
C LEU A 136 12.16 6.96 -1.80
N ALA A 137 13.31 6.41 -1.41
CA ALA A 137 13.46 5.71 -0.13
C ALA A 137 13.38 6.64 1.10
N ALA A 138 13.71 7.92 0.95
CA ALA A 138 13.64 8.90 2.03
C ALA A 138 12.21 9.40 2.29
N ASP A 139 11.32 9.31 1.30
CA ASP A 139 9.96 9.80 1.39
C ASP A 139 9.11 8.96 2.37
N ALA A 140 8.47 9.63 3.34
CA ALA A 140 7.70 8.96 4.38
C ALA A 140 6.39 8.36 3.85
N THR A 141 5.76 8.99 2.85
CA THR A 141 4.55 8.49 2.22
C THR A 141 4.87 7.20 1.46
N LEU A 142 5.93 7.21 0.66
CA LEU A 142 6.34 6.03 -0.10
C LEU A 142 6.72 4.87 0.83
N ARG A 143 7.46 5.12 1.91
CA ARG A 143 7.77 4.08 2.91
C ARG A 143 6.54 3.51 3.62
N ALA A 144 5.50 4.33 3.82
CA ALA A 144 4.28 3.88 4.48
C ALA A 144 3.34 3.12 3.53
N ARG A 145 3.35 3.46 2.24
CA ARG A 145 2.37 2.97 1.25
C ARG A 145 2.92 1.85 0.36
N LEU A 146 4.23 1.79 0.13
CA LEU A 146 4.88 0.73 -0.64
C LEU A 146 5.36 -0.38 0.31
N VAL A 147 4.99 -1.62 0.00
CA VAL A 147 5.34 -2.83 0.76
C VAL A 147 6.63 -3.45 0.23
N ARG A 148 6.72 -3.62 -1.09
CA ARG A 148 7.85 -4.22 -1.81
C ARG A 148 8.71 -3.16 -2.50
N GLY A 149 8.24 -1.92 -2.60
CA GLY A 149 8.94 -0.81 -3.23
C GLY A 149 8.70 -0.73 -4.74
N LEU A 150 9.53 0.07 -5.42
CA LEU A 150 9.49 0.23 -6.87
C LEU A 150 10.75 -0.35 -7.52
N ASP A 151 10.55 -1.10 -8.60
CA ASP A 151 11.64 -1.46 -9.51
C ASP A 151 12.02 -0.24 -10.35
N LEU A 152 13.32 0.01 -10.54
CA LEU A 152 13.80 1.06 -11.45
C LEU A 152 14.26 0.46 -12.78
N ALA A 153 13.70 0.97 -13.87
CA ALA A 153 14.16 0.66 -15.23
C ALA A 153 14.80 1.90 -15.85
N LEU A 154 16.01 1.77 -16.40
CA LEU A 154 16.73 2.88 -17.02
C LEU A 154 16.66 2.74 -18.54
N LEU A 155 16.15 3.77 -19.19
CA LEU A 155 15.92 3.79 -20.64
C LEU A 155 16.73 4.90 -21.29
N PRO A 156 17.29 4.68 -22.49
CA PRO A 156 17.99 5.71 -23.25
C PRO A 156 17.02 6.82 -23.70
N ALA A 157 17.55 8.02 -23.98
CA ALA A 157 16.77 9.19 -24.38
C ALA A 157 15.80 8.93 -25.56
N SER A 158 16.21 8.06 -26.49
CA SER A 158 15.45 7.67 -27.69
C SER A 158 14.32 6.68 -27.42
N ALA A 159 14.22 6.10 -26.21
CA ALA A 159 13.20 5.12 -25.89
C ALA A 159 11.79 5.73 -25.91
N THR A 160 10.84 4.96 -26.42
CA THR A 160 9.40 5.27 -26.40
C THR A 160 8.64 4.08 -25.82
N PRO A 161 8.73 3.86 -24.49
CA PRO A 161 7.97 2.80 -23.85
C PRO A 161 6.46 3.03 -24.03
N PRO A 162 5.65 1.97 -24.05
CA PRO A 162 4.21 2.08 -24.26
C PRO A 162 3.51 2.81 -23.10
N GLY A 163 2.36 3.41 -23.41
CA GLY A 163 1.55 4.16 -22.45
C GLY A 163 1.91 5.65 -22.36
N GLU A 164 1.02 6.44 -21.75
CA GLU A 164 1.27 7.86 -21.52
C GLU A 164 2.39 8.06 -20.49
N PRO A 165 3.29 9.04 -20.70
CA PRO A 165 4.32 9.34 -19.73
C PRO A 165 3.68 9.81 -18.43
N PHE A 166 4.09 9.18 -17.33
CA PHE A 166 3.71 9.60 -15.99
C PHE A 166 4.27 10.99 -15.68
N TYR A 167 5.50 11.29 -16.12
CA TYR A 167 6.15 12.58 -15.97
C TYR A 167 6.84 12.97 -17.28
N VAL A 168 6.78 14.25 -17.63
CA VAL A 168 7.55 14.87 -18.71
C VAL A 168 8.15 16.15 -18.16
N ARG A 169 9.46 16.34 -18.36
CA ARG A 169 10.13 17.59 -18.02
C ARG A 169 9.74 18.65 -19.04
N ASN A 170 9.21 19.78 -18.56
CA ASN A 170 9.02 20.95 -19.40
C ASN A 170 10.40 21.57 -19.66
N VAL A 171 10.76 21.70 -20.93
CA VAL A 171 12.02 22.28 -21.41
C VAL A 171 11.80 23.77 -21.71
#